data_AF-A0A7V3JQ80-F1
#
_entry.id   AF-A0A7V3JQ80-F1
#
_cell.length_a   1.000
_cell.length_b   1.000
_cell.length_c   1.000
_cell.angle_alpha   90.00
_cell.angle_beta   90.00
_cell.angle_gamma   90.00
#
_symmetry.space_group_name_H-M   'P 1'
#
loop_
_entity.id
_entity.type
_entity.pdbx_description
1 polymer ?
#
loop_
_entity_poly.entity_id
_entity_poly.type
_entity_poly.pdbx_seq_one_letter_code
_entity_poly.pdbx_strand_id
1 'polypeptide(L)'
;MKRAEILLAGILLLGMPALGWAADGPDPAPVRAALDAMHAWARGGGQLEGWREFLLSDVLEAELARGPKADRLTLAEVFDRYAGGAPGTASPPIVAVRQALETYLRELAQAQIAALARECTKAKADFHPLGPADTQQARTLLAGAADRLVATLQSDSDRANASQWQAFLQLADLQAELRKDQPDLDRLDAIYARFASGHEGLELSVFADVRRTLRHYLVARRAAGHPDLKSQYETVLDRLAGELDALGQGFSSDTALGLARTLGWLEDAQQAAELRRRVAEQFAHPNVCVRISGRLLDAALGGSVDETGPVEDVILSTTIRGTDHTRGRAAVELVPSLGAGELDIVFRGVTETEAIGYSSGAAVHSSSVTHIGVRKRLRTDGRRITSLPAQAAAKVETTLHSVNPGRGGWRAQQEAWRRAEAEREPSDRIAEEHARQRAAARMDQDVGRQIEALNGWLDRWCGGFERRGAWPRSLRAYTSAHALHWAAVQAHGALPAAPLPPPVAYAQADLVLQLHESAINNTCSRVLAGMVL
;
A
#
# COMPACT_ATOMS: atom_id res chain seq x y z
N MET A 1 15.35 -9.31 22.74
CA MET A 1 15.46 -8.19 21.77
C MET A 1 14.65 -8.60 20.53
N LYS A 2 13.56 -7.97 20.08
CA LYS A 2 13.02 -6.62 20.27
C LYS A 2 11.49 -6.71 20.43
N ARG A 3 10.98 -6.41 21.63
CA ARG A 3 9.57 -6.06 21.94
C ARG A 3 9.45 -4.58 22.37
N ALA A 4 10.55 -3.83 22.28
CA ALA A 4 10.71 -2.50 22.88
C ALA A 4 10.64 -1.32 21.89
N GLU A 5 10.55 -1.56 20.58
CA GLU A 5 10.60 -0.48 19.58
C GLU A 5 9.21 0.10 19.22
N ILE A 6 8.11 -0.60 19.53
CA ILE A 6 6.74 -0.10 19.28
C ILE A 6 6.22 0.73 20.47
N LEU A 7 6.73 0.50 21.67
CA LEU A 7 6.39 1.28 22.88
C LEU A 7 7.17 2.60 23.01
N LEU A 8 8.28 2.78 22.26
CA LEU A 8 9.13 3.98 22.38
C LEU A 8 8.66 5.16 21.51
N ALA A 9 7.84 4.93 20.48
CA ALA A 9 7.33 6.00 19.62
C ALA A 9 6.18 6.80 20.25
N GLY A 10 5.48 6.24 21.25
CA GLY A 10 4.35 6.89 21.93
C GLY A 10 4.72 7.70 23.19
N ILE A 11 5.93 7.54 23.74
CA ILE A 11 6.28 8.09 25.07
C ILE A 11 7.23 9.30 25.00
N LEU A 12 7.82 9.61 23.84
CA LEU A 12 8.85 10.66 23.71
C LEU A 12 8.34 12.07 23.30
N LEU A 13 7.05 12.35 23.44
CA LEU A 13 6.43 13.66 23.13
C LEU A 13 5.67 14.29 24.32
N LEU A 14 5.93 13.83 25.54
CA LEU A 14 5.45 14.45 26.78
C LEU A 14 6.47 15.47 27.30
N GLY A 15 6.46 16.68 26.72
CA GLY A 15 7.42 17.71 27.11
C GLY A 15 7.21 19.09 26.53
N MET A 16 5.97 19.50 26.25
CA MET A 16 5.67 20.91 25.98
C MET A 16 4.48 21.37 26.83
N PRO A 17 4.59 22.53 27.53
CA PRO A 17 3.47 23.04 28.32
C PRO A 17 2.32 23.40 27.38
N ALA A 18 1.14 22.89 27.72
CA ALA A 18 -0.10 23.22 27.05
C ALA A 18 -0.40 24.72 27.21
N LEU A 19 -0.14 25.51 26.17
CA LEU A 19 -0.93 26.70 25.92
C LEU A 19 -2.38 26.22 25.75
N GLY A 20 -3.27 26.70 26.61
CA GLY A 20 -4.68 26.29 26.66
C GLY A 20 -5.48 26.85 25.48
N TRP A 21 -6.07 25.95 24.71
CA TRP A 21 -7.12 26.21 23.73
C TRP A 21 -8.31 25.39 24.20
N ALA A 22 -9.47 26.05 24.30
CA ALA A 22 -10.70 25.49 24.83
C ALA A 22 -11.10 24.18 24.13
N ALA A 23 -11.71 23.30 24.92
CA ALA A 23 -12.09 21.94 24.58
C ALA A 23 -13.36 21.88 23.70
N ASP A 24 -13.19 22.05 22.39
CA ASP A 24 -14.27 21.80 21.41
C ASP A 24 -13.98 20.50 20.63
N GLY A 25 -13.76 19.38 21.33
CA GLY A 25 -13.67 18.05 20.73
C GLY A 25 -14.91 17.22 21.09
N PRO A 26 -15.27 16.20 20.29
CA PRO A 26 -16.34 15.28 20.66
C PRO A 26 -16.05 14.59 21.98
N ASP A 27 -17.11 14.28 22.74
CA ASP A 27 -16.97 13.56 24.01
C ASP A 27 -16.60 12.09 23.74
N PRO A 28 -15.45 11.59 24.23
CA PRO A 28 -15.09 10.17 24.09
C PRO A 28 -15.88 9.26 25.06
N ALA A 29 -16.63 9.81 26.02
CA ALA A 29 -17.31 9.03 27.05
C ALA A 29 -18.26 7.94 26.52
N PRO A 30 -19.07 8.15 25.46
CA PRO A 30 -19.92 7.09 24.90
C PRO A 30 -19.11 5.90 24.39
N VAL A 31 -17.96 6.15 23.74
CA VAL A 31 -17.07 5.08 23.24
C VAL A 31 -16.43 4.34 24.41
N ARG A 32 -15.95 5.08 25.43
CA ARG A 32 -15.35 4.48 26.63
C ARG A 32 -16.36 3.61 27.40
N ALA A 33 -17.58 4.11 27.59
CA ALA A 33 -18.64 3.37 28.26
C ALA A 33 -19.01 2.08 27.51
N ALA A 34 -19.12 2.14 26.18
CA ALA A 34 -19.35 0.94 25.36
C ALA A 34 -18.18 -0.05 25.46
N LEU A 35 -16.93 0.45 25.47
CA LEU A 35 -15.72 -0.36 25.56
C LEU A 35 -15.63 -1.06 26.94
N ASP A 36 -15.90 -0.34 28.02
CA ASP A 36 -15.93 -0.88 29.38
C ASP A 36 -16.99 -1.98 29.52
N ALA A 37 -18.18 -1.77 28.95
CA ALA A 37 -19.25 -2.77 28.94
C ALA A 37 -18.84 -4.03 28.15
N MET A 38 -18.16 -3.86 27.02
CA MET A 38 -17.61 -4.95 26.23
C MET A 38 -16.53 -5.71 27.01
N HIS A 39 -15.59 -5.01 27.67
CA HIS A 39 -14.56 -5.66 28.49
C HIS A 39 -15.16 -6.41 29.67
N ALA A 40 -16.20 -5.88 30.33
CA ALA A 40 -16.91 -6.58 31.39
C ALA A 40 -17.56 -7.88 30.88
N TRP A 41 -18.22 -7.82 29.72
CA TRP A 41 -18.78 -9.00 29.06
C TRP A 41 -17.71 -10.04 28.70
N ALA A 42 -16.61 -9.62 28.09
CA ALA A 42 -15.51 -10.51 27.69
C ALA A 42 -14.81 -11.15 28.90
N ARG A 43 -14.75 -10.43 30.04
CA ARG A 43 -14.26 -10.97 31.32
C ARG A 43 -15.19 -12.05 31.87
N GLY A 44 -16.51 -11.84 31.81
CA GLY A 44 -17.50 -12.85 32.21
C GLY A 44 -17.43 -14.14 31.40
N GLY A 45 -16.98 -14.05 30.14
CA GLY A 45 -16.73 -15.20 29.26
C GLY A 45 -15.31 -15.77 29.32
N GLY A 46 -14.40 -15.22 30.13
CA GLY A 46 -13.00 -15.68 30.22
C GLY A 46 -12.14 -15.40 28.97
N GLN A 47 -12.56 -14.48 28.08
CA GLN A 47 -11.90 -14.20 26.80
C GLN A 47 -11.36 -12.77 26.69
N LEU A 48 -11.28 -12.03 27.79
CA LEU A 48 -10.93 -10.60 27.79
C LEU A 48 -9.62 -10.30 27.06
N GLU A 49 -8.53 -10.99 27.38
CA GLU A 49 -7.21 -10.69 26.80
C GLU A 49 -7.21 -10.91 25.28
N GLY A 50 -7.82 -12.01 24.81
CA GLY A 50 -7.93 -12.30 23.39
C GLY A 50 -8.75 -11.26 22.63
N TRP A 51 -9.85 -10.77 23.21
CA TRP A 51 -10.65 -9.69 22.60
C TRP A 51 -9.93 -8.35 22.62
N ARG A 52 -9.23 -8.00 23.71
CA ARG A 52 -8.45 -6.75 23.79
C ARG A 52 -7.36 -6.70 22.74
N GLU A 53 -6.61 -7.79 22.58
CA GLU A 53 -5.57 -7.91 21.56
C GLU A 53 -6.16 -7.88 20.15
N PHE A 54 -7.20 -8.69 19.89
CA PHE A 54 -7.82 -8.79 18.56
C PHE A 54 -8.42 -7.46 18.06
N LEU A 55 -9.09 -6.73 18.95
CA LEU A 55 -9.79 -5.48 18.63
C LEU A 55 -8.96 -4.23 18.89
N LEU A 56 -7.68 -4.38 19.23
CA LEU A 56 -6.75 -3.27 19.49
C LEU A 56 -7.31 -2.28 20.54
N SER A 57 -7.88 -2.82 21.63
CA SER A 57 -8.53 -1.99 22.67
C SER A 57 -7.57 -0.99 23.30
N ASP A 58 -6.30 -1.36 23.50
CA ASP A 58 -5.29 -0.46 24.08
C ASP A 58 -4.98 0.73 23.16
N VAL A 59 -5.00 0.50 21.84
CA VAL A 59 -4.82 1.55 20.83
C VAL A 59 -6.02 2.49 20.83
N LEU A 60 -7.24 1.94 20.94
CA LEU A 60 -8.46 2.73 21.06
C LEU A 60 -8.42 3.63 22.31
N GLU A 61 -8.09 3.08 23.47
CA GLU A 61 -7.99 3.82 24.73
C GLU A 61 -6.96 4.96 24.63
N ALA A 62 -5.78 4.68 24.06
CA ALA A 62 -4.73 5.68 23.87
C ALA A 62 -5.18 6.82 22.94
N GLU A 63 -5.86 6.52 21.84
CA GLU A 63 -6.36 7.54 20.92
C GLU A 63 -7.52 8.34 21.51
N LEU A 64 -8.45 7.70 22.23
CA LEU A 64 -9.52 8.39 22.96
C LEU A 64 -8.97 9.30 24.08
N ALA A 65 -7.78 9.05 24.60
CA ALA A 65 -7.12 9.93 25.57
C ALA A 65 -6.55 11.20 24.92
N ARG A 66 -6.28 11.19 23.61
CA ARG A 66 -5.78 12.35 22.85
C ARG A 66 -6.91 13.33 22.48
N GLY A 67 -8.17 12.94 22.64
CA GLY A 67 -9.35 13.77 22.40
C GLY A 67 -9.37 14.38 20.99
N PRO A 68 -9.44 15.72 20.82
CA PRO A 68 -9.45 16.35 19.51
C PRO A 68 -8.16 16.15 18.70
N LYS A 69 -7.06 15.69 19.33
CA LYS A 69 -5.77 15.37 18.69
C LYS A 69 -5.60 13.88 18.38
N ALA A 70 -6.65 13.08 18.55
CA ALA A 70 -6.62 11.68 18.19
C ALA A 70 -6.31 11.50 16.69
N ASP A 71 -5.46 10.53 16.40
CA ASP A 71 -5.17 10.08 15.05
C ASP A 71 -6.35 9.28 14.50
N ARG A 72 -7.05 9.90 13.56
CA ARG A 72 -8.25 9.34 12.91
C ARG A 72 -7.95 8.12 12.05
N LEU A 73 -6.75 8.00 11.47
CA LEU A 73 -6.39 6.83 10.67
C LEU A 73 -6.23 5.61 11.56
N THR A 74 -5.51 5.79 12.67
CA THR A 74 -5.38 4.77 13.71
C THR A 74 -6.75 4.34 14.24
N LEU A 75 -7.65 5.29 14.54
CA LEU A 75 -9.03 4.98 14.97
C LEU A 75 -9.87 4.27 13.88
N ALA A 76 -9.69 4.58 12.61
CA ALA A 76 -10.38 3.90 11.50
C ALA A 76 -9.92 2.45 11.35
N GLU A 77 -8.62 2.18 11.52
CA GLU A 77 -8.07 0.81 11.53
C GLU A 77 -8.60 -0.01 12.72
N VAL A 78 -8.70 0.61 13.89
CA VAL A 78 -9.34 -0.01 15.04
C VAL A 78 -10.81 -0.31 14.71
N PHE A 79 -11.52 0.66 14.15
CA PHE A 79 -12.92 0.49 13.74
C PHE A 79 -13.10 -0.68 12.75
N ASP A 80 -12.19 -0.89 11.81
CA ASP A 80 -12.20 -2.06 10.90
C ASP A 80 -12.15 -3.40 11.65
N ARG A 81 -11.47 -3.47 12.80
CA ARG A 81 -11.47 -4.68 13.66
C ARG A 81 -12.85 -4.94 14.27
N TYR A 82 -13.53 -3.90 14.72
CA TYR A 82 -14.90 -3.98 15.23
C TYR A 82 -15.94 -4.24 14.13
N ALA A 83 -15.67 -3.78 12.90
CA ALA A 83 -16.51 -4.00 11.73
C ALA A 83 -16.26 -5.35 11.03
N GLY A 84 -15.12 -6.00 11.30
CA GLY A 84 -14.74 -7.26 10.71
C GLY A 84 -15.72 -8.39 11.00
N GLY A 85 -15.92 -9.30 10.03
CA GLY A 85 -16.85 -10.43 10.14
C GLY A 85 -16.33 -11.64 10.92
N ALA A 86 -15.44 -11.45 11.90
CA ALA A 86 -14.90 -12.54 12.70
C ALA A 86 -15.99 -13.19 13.57
N PRO A 87 -15.94 -14.51 13.83
CA PRO A 87 -16.87 -15.13 14.78
C PRO A 87 -16.86 -14.39 16.13
N GLY A 88 -18.03 -13.91 16.56
CA GLY A 88 -18.20 -13.17 17.82
C GLY A 88 -18.23 -11.65 17.71
N THR A 89 -17.76 -11.03 16.61
CA THR A 89 -17.81 -9.56 16.44
C THR A 89 -19.22 -9.02 16.17
N ALA A 90 -20.16 -9.91 15.82
CA ALA A 90 -21.58 -9.61 15.75
C ALA A 90 -22.26 -9.58 17.14
N SER A 91 -21.53 -9.83 18.23
CA SER A 91 -22.10 -9.77 19.58
C SER A 91 -22.54 -8.34 19.93
N PRO A 92 -23.67 -8.18 20.66
CA PRO A 92 -24.21 -6.86 20.98
C PRO A 92 -23.20 -5.88 21.63
N PRO A 93 -22.30 -6.29 22.56
CA PRO A 93 -21.33 -5.38 23.15
C PRO A 93 -20.29 -4.85 22.15
N ILE A 94 -19.82 -5.69 21.22
CA ILE A 94 -18.86 -5.26 20.19
C ILE A 94 -19.55 -4.34 19.16
N VAL A 95 -20.79 -4.64 18.79
CA VAL A 95 -21.60 -3.78 17.91
C VAL A 95 -21.84 -2.41 18.52
N ALA A 96 -22.07 -2.33 19.84
CA ALA A 96 -22.23 -1.06 20.55
C ALA A 96 -20.96 -0.20 20.49
N VAL A 97 -19.78 -0.80 20.71
CA VAL A 97 -18.49 -0.07 20.56
C VAL A 97 -18.33 0.43 19.13
N ARG A 98 -18.65 -0.40 18.13
CA ARG A 98 -18.58 -0.02 16.72
C ARG A 98 -19.43 1.21 16.43
N GLN A 99 -20.70 1.21 16.82
CA GLN A 99 -21.62 2.33 16.56
C GLN A 99 -21.19 3.62 17.28
N ALA A 100 -20.74 3.50 18.53
CA ALA A 100 -20.22 4.64 19.28
C ALA A 100 -18.96 5.21 18.61
N LEU A 101 -18.03 4.35 18.20
CA LEU A 101 -16.79 4.75 17.54
C LEU A 101 -17.04 5.40 16.17
N GLU A 102 -18.00 4.89 15.39
CA GLU A 102 -18.41 5.50 14.12
C GLU A 102 -18.90 6.94 14.33
N THR A 103 -19.73 7.14 15.35
CA THR A 103 -20.29 8.46 15.69
C THR A 103 -19.18 9.41 16.14
N TYR A 104 -18.33 8.96 17.06
CA TYR A 104 -17.17 9.72 17.53
C TYR A 104 -16.24 10.12 16.39
N LEU A 105 -15.93 9.21 15.45
CA LEU A 105 -15.11 9.51 14.28
C LEU A 105 -15.73 10.59 13.38
N ARG A 106 -17.06 10.61 13.24
CA ARG A 106 -17.77 11.62 12.47
C ARG A 106 -17.69 12.99 13.15
N GLU A 107 -18.04 13.06 14.43
CA GLU A 107 -18.02 14.30 15.21
C GLU A 107 -16.60 14.88 15.36
N LEU A 108 -15.59 14.01 15.54
CA LEU A 108 -14.18 14.40 15.56
C LEU A 108 -13.77 15.07 14.24
N ALA A 109 -14.38 14.67 13.12
CA ALA A 109 -14.05 15.22 11.80
C ALA A 109 -14.54 16.66 11.71
N GLN A 110 -15.80 16.85 12.11
CA GLN A 110 -16.47 18.14 12.10
C GLN A 110 -15.77 19.12 13.03
N ALA A 111 -15.40 18.69 14.24
CA ALA A 111 -14.67 19.51 15.21
C ALA A 111 -13.31 19.98 14.67
N GLN A 112 -12.55 19.08 14.03
CA GLN A 112 -11.24 19.42 13.45
C GLN A 112 -11.35 20.32 12.22
N ILE A 113 -12.36 20.11 11.36
CA ILE A 113 -12.63 20.99 10.21
C ILE A 113 -13.03 22.40 10.70
N ALA A 114 -13.90 22.51 11.70
CA ALA A 114 -14.29 23.79 12.29
C ALA A 114 -13.10 24.51 12.97
N ALA A 115 -12.16 23.76 13.55
CA ALA A 115 -10.92 24.34 14.08
C ALA A 115 -10.06 24.97 12.96
N LEU A 116 -9.95 24.32 11.79
CA LEU A 116 -9.24 24.87 10.64
C LEU A 116 -9.91 26.14 10.08
N ALA A 117 -11.24 26.21 10.07
CA ALA A 117 -11.95 27.43 9.67
C ALA A 117 -11.57 28.61 10.58
N ARG A 118 -11.48 28.40 11.90
CA ARG A 118 -11.01 29.43 12.86
C ARG A 118 -9.53 29.80 12.67
N GLU A 119 -8.70 28.84 12.24
CA GLU A 119 -7.29 29.11 11.94
C GLU A 119 -7.11 29.99 10.71
N CYS A 120 -8.03 29.96 9.74
CA CYS A 120 -8.01 30.88 8.60
C CYS A 120 -8.04 32.34 9.06
N THR A 121 -8.84 32.68 10.07
CA THR A 121 -8.88 34.04 10.63
C THR A 121 -7.55 34.43 11.26
N LYS A 122 -6.88 33.51 11.96
CA LYS A 122 -5.56 33.77 12.58
C LYS A 122 -4.47 33.94 11.52
N ALA A 123 -4.52 33.14 10.45
CA ALA A 123 -3.54 33.18 9.37
C ALA A 123 -3.51 34.52 8.62
N LYS A 124 -4.55 35.37 8.74
CA LYS A 124 -4.53 36.75 8.21
C LYS A 124 -3.34 37.56 8.73
N ALA A 125 -2.93 37.31 9.98
CA ALA A 125 -1.76 37.97 10.58
C ALA A 125 -0.42 37.50 9.98
N ASP A 126 -0.39 36.31 9.38
CA ASP A 126 0.81 35.67 8.84
C ASP A 126 1.05 36.01 7.36
N PHE A 127 0.48 37.12 6.86
CA PHE A 127 0.69 37.58 5.49
C PHE A 127 2.17 37.82 5.20
N HIS A 128 2.69 37.20 4.14
CA HIS A 128 4.06 37.39 3.68
C HIS A 128 4.08 38.16 2.36
N PRO A 129 4.61 39.40 2.29
CA PRO A 129 4.70 40.12 1.03
C PRO A 129 5.70 39.45 0.09
N LEU A 130 5.27 39.17 -1.15
CA LEU A 130 6.17 38.63 -2.16
C LEU A 130 7.19 39.67 -2.59
N GLY A 131 8.46 39.26 -2.60
CA GLY A 131 9.59 40.13 -2.91
C GLY A 131 10.57 39.55 -3.93
N PRO A 132 11.73 40.20 -4.10
CA PRO A 132 12.77 39.76 -5.03
C PRO A 132 13.30 38.34 -4.73
N ALA A 133 13.37 37.96 -3.45
CA ALA A 133 13.84 36.64 -3.05
C ALA A 133 12.89 35.52 -3.53
N ASP A 134 11.58 35.70 -3.36
CA ASP A 134 10.56 34.74 -3.80
C ASP A 134 10.55 34.60 -5.33
N THR A 135 10.67 35.73 -6.04
CA THR A 135 10.80 35.78 -7.50
C THR A 135 12.03 34.99 -7.97
N GLN A 136 13.17 35.18 -7.30
CA GLN A 136 14.41 34.50 -7.66
C GLN A 136 14.32 33.00 -7.38
N GLN A 137 13.71 32.58 -6.26
CA GLN A 137 13.46 31.18 -5.97
C GLN A 137 12.56 30.53 -7.04
N ALA A 138 11.47 31.19 -7.42
CA ALA A 138 10.58 30.70 -8.48
C ALA A 138 11.29 30.57 -9.83
N ARG A 139 12.16 31.53 -10.18
CA ARG A 139 13.01 31.49 -11.37
C ARG A 139 13.93 30.27 -11.36
N THR A 140 14.59 29.99 -10.25
CA THR A 140 15.47 28.81 -10.09
C THR A 140 14.70 27.50 -10.24
N LEU A 141 13.51 27.38 -9.64
CA LEU A 141 12.68 26.18 -9.76
C LEU A 141 12.22 25.93 -11.20
N LEU A 142 11.82 26.99 -11.91
CA LEU A 142 11.43 26.93 -13.31
C LEU A 142 12.61 26.57 -14.22
N ALA A 143 13.77 27.18 -14.03
CA ALA A 143 14.98 26.84 -14.79
C ALA A 143 15.33 25.35 -14.61
N GLY A 144 15.33 24.85 -13.36
CA GLY A 144 15.58 23.44 -13.10
C GLY A 144 14.53 22.49 -13.70
N ALA A 145 13.26 22.90 -13.76
CA ALA A 145 12.22 22.13 -14.44
C ALA A 145 12.43 22.09 -15.97
N ALA A 146 12.78 23.23 -16.57
CA ALA A 146 13.08 23.33 -17.99
C ALA A 146 14.30 22.46 -18.37
N ASP A 147 15.35 22.48 -17.55
CA ASP A 147 16.55 21.68 -17.79
C ASP A 147 16.27 20.17 -17.69
N ARG A 148 15.44 19.73 -16.72
CA ARG A 148 14.99 18.33 -16.65
C ARG A 148 14.17 17.92 -17.87
N LEU A 149 13.32 18.81 -18.39
CA LEU A 149 12.55 18.55 -19.61
C LEU A 149 13.48 18.40 -20.82
N VAL A 150 14.45 19.30 -20.99
CA VAL A 150 15.43 19.21 -22.07
C VAL A 150 16.23 17.91 -21.97
N ALA A 151 16.73 17.55 -20.79
CA ALA A 151 17.46 16.30 -20.59
C ALA A 151 16.62 15.06 -20.91
N THR A 152 15.34 15.07 -20.51
CA THR A 152 14.40 13.97 -20.81
C THR A 152 14.16 13.84 -22.32
N LEU A 153 13.89 14.94 -23.02
CA LEU A 153 13.72 14.94 -24.47
C LEU A 153 14.98 14.47 -25.20
N GLN A 154 16.17 14.84 -24.71
CA GLN A 154 17.45 14.43 -25.31
C GLN A 154 17.81 12.95 -25.05
N SER A 155 17.28 12.37 -23.97
CA SER A 155 17.45 10.94 -23.67
C SER A 155 16.56 10.03 -24.51
N ASP A 156 15.56 10.59 -25.21
CA ASP A 156 14.71 9.85 -26.12
C ASP A 156 15.50 9.40 -27.36
N SER A 157 15.25 8.17 -27.80
CA SER A 157 15.84 7.60 -29.00
C SER A 157 15.47 8.37 -30.28
N ASP A 158 14.33 9.06 -30.30
CA ASP A 158 13.88 9.89 -31.42
C ASP A 158 14.29 11.37 -31.26
N ARG A 159 15.48 11.70 -31.78
CA ARG A 159 16.01 13.07 -31.76
C ARG A 159 15.19 14.07 -32.59
N ALA A 160 14.47 13.59 -33.61
CA ALA A 160 13.64 14.46 -34.44
C ALA A 160 12.39 14.90 -33.66
N ASN A 161 11.73 13.95 -32.98
CA ASN A 161 10.62 14.25 -32.06
C ASN A 161 11.05 15.19 -30.93
N ALA A 162 12.21 14.94 -30.31
CA ALA A 162 12.75 15.80 -29.25
C ALA A 162 12.93 17.27 -29.71
N SER A 163 13.43 17.47 -30.94
CA SER A 163 13.65 18.79 -31.51
C SER A 163 12.32 19.51 -31.81
N GLN A 164 11.31 18.76 -32.28
CA GLN A 164 9.98 19.30 -32.55
C GLN A 164 9.30 19.78 -31.25
N TRP A 165 9.39 19.01 -30.16
CA TRP A 165 8.87 19.44 -28.86
C TRP A 165 9.57 20.68 -28.32
N GLN A 166 10.90 20.76 -28.42
CA GLN A 166 11.66 21.94 -27.99
C GLN A 166 11.25 23.19 -28.77
N ALA A 167 11.05 23.08 -30.08
CA ALA A 167 10.59 24.17 -30.94
C ALA A 167 9.13 24.54 -30.64
N PHE A 168 8.24 23.56 -30.54
CA PHE A 168 6.83 23.77 -30.23
C PHE A 168 6.63 24.47 -28.89
N LEU A 169 7.37 24.09 -27.86
CA LEU A 169 7.29 24.67 -26.51
C LEU A 169 8.16 25.92 -26.32
N GLN A 170 8.90 26.31 -27.36
CA GLN A 170 9.81 27.46 -27.36
C GLN A 170 10.79 27.43 -26.18
N LEU A 171 11.39 26.27 -25.90
CA LEU A 171 12.25 26.07 -24.72
C LEU A 171 13.50 26.95 -24.72
N ALA A 172 14.07 27.22 -25.90
CA ALA A 172 15.19 28.15 -26.04
C ALA A 172 14.81 29.57 -25.64
N ASP A 173 13.60 30.02 -26.01
CA ASP A 173 13.08 31.33 -25.66
C ASP A 173 12.79 31.43 -24.17
N LEU A 174 12.18 30.40 -23.59
CA LEU A 174 11.97 30.30 -22.14
C LEU A 174 13.30 30.47 -21.38
N GLN A 175 14.32 29.69 -21.75
CA GLN A 175 15.65 29.80 -21.13
C GLN A 175 16.29 31.17 -21.35
N ALA A 176 16.09 31.80 -22.51
CA ALA A 176 16.61 33.14 -22.78
C ALA A 176 15.93 34.21 -21.91
N GLU A 177 14.61 34.20 -21.78
CA GLU A 177 13.87 35.10 -20.88
C GLU A 177 14.31 34.90 -19.43
N LEU A 178 14.52 33.65 -19.00
CA LEU A 178 15.01 33.33 -17.66
C LEU A 178 16.47 33.72 -17.42
N ARG A 179 17.20 34.29 -18.37
CA ARG A 179 18.53 34.90 -18.14
C ARG A 179 18.47 36.40 -17.94
N LYS A 180 17.37 37.05 -18.32
CA LYS A 180 17.20 38.51 -18.19
C LYS A 180 16.88 38.92 -16.76
N ASP A 181 17.35 40.10 -16.36
CA ASP A 181 16.95 40.72 -15.09
C ASP A 181 15.50 41.22 -15.12
N GLN A 182 15.03 41.61 -16.31
CA GLN A 182 13.63 41.95 -16.61
C GLN A 182 13.17 41.11 -17.81
N PRO A 183 12.55 39.94 -17.58
CA PRO A 183 12.00 39.12 -18.65
C PRO A 183 10.74 39.76 -19.25
N ASP A 184 10.44 39.39 -20.49
CA ASP A 184 9.16 39.71 -21.12
C ASP A 184 8.06 38.78 -20.60
N LEU A 185 7.13 39.31 -19.79
CA LEU A 185 6.06 38.52 -19.19
C LEU A 185 4.99 38.09 -20.20
N ASP A 186 4.73 38.88 -21.24
CA ASP A 186 3.75 38.54 -22.28
C ASP A 186 4.26 37.37 -23.12
N ARG A 187 5.58 37.35 -23.41
CA ARG A 187 6.21 36.21 -24.06
C ARG A 187 6.15 34.95 -23.21
N LEU A 188 6.38 35.07 -21.90
CA LEU A 188 6.28 33.94 -20.98
C LEU A 188 4.84 33.42 -20.84
N ASP A 189 3.82 34.29 -20.90
CA ASP A 189 2.41 33.85 -20.99
C ASP A 189 2.12 33.07 -22.26
N ALA A 190 2.64 33.52 -23.42
CA ALA A 190 2.46 32.81 -24.67
C ALA A 190 3.11 31.40 -24.63
N ILE A 191 4.26 31.28 -23.98
CA ILE A 191 4.92 29.99 -23.72
C ILE A 191 4.06 29.14 -22.78
N TYR A 192 3.54 29.72 -21.70
CA TYR A 192 2.64 29.03 -20.78
C TYR A 192 1.40 28.47 -21.50
N ALA A 193 0.81 29.26 -22.40
CA ALA A 193 -0.35 28.84 -23.19
C ALA A 193 -0.06 27.61 -24.05
N ARG A 194 1.17 27.46 -24.58
CA ARG A 194 1.60 26.25 -25.32
C ARG A 194 1.69 25.03 -24.42
N PHE A 195 2.24 25.19 -23.21
CA PHE A 195 2.23 24.11 -22.21
C PHE A 195 0.81 23.73 -21.76
N ALA A 196 -0.13 24.66 -21.83
CA ALA A 196 -1.52 24.47 -21.46
C ALA A 196 -2.45 24.15 -22.66
N SER A 197 -1.92 24.01 -23.88
CA SER A 197 -2.73 23.92 -25.11
C SER A 197 -3.43 22.59 -25.29
N GLY A 198 -3.02 21.58 -24.53
CA GLY A 198 -3.79 20.36 -24.42
C GLY A 198 -3.47 19.22 -25.39
N HIS A 199 -2.36 19.33 -26.11
CA HIS A 199 -1.87 18.23 -26.94
C HIS A 199 -1.48 17.01 -26.11
N GLU A 200 -1.69 15.83 -26.69
CA GLU A 200 -1.24 14.55 -26.13
C GLU A 200 0.27 14.60 -25.82
N GLY A 201 0.65 14.09 -24.64
CA GLY A 201 2.00 14.15 -24.10
C GLY A 201 2.23 15.30 -23.11
N LEU A 202 1.44 16.39 -23.16
CA LEU A 202 1.57 17.51 -22.22
C LEU A 202 1.02 17.21 -20.82
N GLU A 203 0.33 16.06 -20.64
CA GLU A 203 -0.08 15.53 -19.35
C GLU A 203 1.07 14.82 -18.61
N LEU A 204 2.16 14.49 -19.31
CA LEU A 204 3.32 13.87 -18.69
C LEU A 204 3.96 14.82 -17.67
N SER A 205 4.40 14.26 -16.55
CA SER A 205 4.85 15.00 -15.35
C SER A 205 5.96 15.99 -15.65
N VAL A 206 6.88 15.64 -16.55
CA VAL A 206 8.00 16.51 -16.97
C VAL A 206 7.53 17.80 -17.66
N PHE A 207 6.44 17.76 -18.44
CA PHE A 207 5.85 18.95 -19.06
C PHE A 207 4.96 19.71 -18.06
N ALA A 208 4.17 18.97 -17.27
CA ALA A 208 3.32 19.55 -16.24
C ALA A 208 4.12 20.33 -15.18
N ASP A 209 5.33 19.87 -14.86
CA ASP A 209 6.24 20.56 -13.94
C ASP A 209 6.73 21.91 -14.46
N VAL A 210 7.09 22.01 -15.74
CA VAL A 210 7.44 23.29 -16.37
C VAL A 210 6.22 24.21 -16.37
N ARG A 211 5.05 23.71 -16.76
CA ARG A 211 3.79 24.48 -16.73
C ARG A 211 3.51 25.07 -15.35
N ARG A 212 3.60 24.25 -14.30
CA ARG A 212 3.36 24.65 -12.91
C ARG A 212 4.39 25.67 -12.43
N THR A 213 5.68 25.40 -12.63
CA THR A 213 6.75 26.32 -12.19
C THR A 213 6.75 27.63 -12.98
N LEU A 214 6.33 27.63 -14.24
CA LEU A 214 6.16 28.82 -15.06
C LEU A 214 5.02 29.70 -14.53
N ARG A 215 3.87 29.08 -14.21
CA ARG A 215 2.76 29.77 -13.54
C ARG A 215 3.20 30.42 -12.22
N HIS A 216 3.90 29.68 -11.36
CA HIS A 216 4.41 30.22 -10.09
C HIS A 216 5.36 31.40 -10.30
N TYR A 217 6.27 31.33 -11.29
CA TYR A 217 7.17 32.43 -11.60
C TYR A 217 6.43 33.68 -12.09
N LEU A 218 5.46 33.50 -12.99
CA LEU A 218 4.61 34.59 -13.50
C LEU A 218 3.81 35.26 -12.39
N VAL A 219 3.23 34.48 -11.47
CA VAL A 219 2.49 35.00 -10.32
C VAL A 219 3.42 35.77 -9.38
N ALA A 220 4.56 35.19 -8.98
CA ALA A 220 5.52 35.85 -8.11
C ALA A 220 6.00 37.18 -8.71
N ARG A 221 6.27 37.21 -10.03
CA ARG A 221 6.70 38.41 -10.75
C ARG A 221 5.67 39.53 -10.76
N ARG A 222 4.40 39.19 -10.96
CA ARG A 222 3.30 40.17 -10.99
C ARG A 222 2.92 40.66 -9.61
N ALA A 223 3.00 39.77 -8.62
CA ALA A 223 2.62 40.06 -7.25
C ALA A 223 3.71 40.80 -6.45
N ALA A 224 4.98 40.69 -6.86
CA ALA A 224 6.09 41.40 -6.22
C ALA A 224 5.88 42.92 -6.23
N GLY A 225 5.61 43.49 -5.06
CA GLY A 225 5.36 44.93 -4.88
C GLY A 225 3.93 45.40 -5.20
N HIS A 226 2.98 44.50 -5.45
CA HIS A 226 1.59 44.89 -5.72
C HIS A 226 0.82 45.17 -4.40
N PRO A 227 0.24 46.38 -4.22
CA PRO A 227 -0.33 46.80 -2.93
C PRO A 227 -1.57 45.98 -2.51
N ASP A 228 -2.33 45.45 -3.47
CA ASP A 228 -3.60 44.77 -3.21
C ASP A 228 -3.47 43.31 -2.74
N LEU A 229 -2.26 42.73 -2.80
CA LEU A 229 -2.06 41.30 -2.51
C LEU A 229 -2.54 40.92 -1.10
N LYS A 230 -2.34 41.81 -0.12
CA LYS A 230 -2.79 41.60 1.26
C LYS A 230 -4.31 41.52 1.36
N SER A 231 -5.02 42.45 0.71
CA SER A 231 -6.50 42.48 0.72
C SER A 231 -7.08 41.24 0.03
N GLN A 232 -6.47 40.82 -1.09
CA GLN A 232 -6.85 39.59 -1.78
C GLN A 232 -6.60 38.35 -0.90
N TYR A 233 -5.45 38.30 -0.22
CA TYR A 233 -5.13 37.22 0.72
C TYR A 233 -6.17 37.10 1.85
N GLU A 234 -6.53 38.22 2.49
CA GLU A 234 -7.54 38.23 3.54
C GLU A 234 -8.91 37.75 3.02
N THR A 235 -9.30 38.18 1.81
CA THR A 235 -10.55 37.73 1.14
C THR A 235 -10.54 36.23 0.84
N VAL A 236 -9.40 35.70 0.39
CA VAL A 236 -9.23 34.27 0.10
C VAL A 236 -9.28 33.44 1.38
N LEU A 237 -8.74 33.94 2.49
CA LEU A 237 -8.86 33.26 3.79
C LEU A 237 -10.30 33.27 4.33
N ASP A 238 -11.06 34.35 4.11
CA ASP A 238 -12.49 34.37 4.47
C ASP A 238 -13.30 33.36 3.65
N ARG A 239 -12.99 33.25 2.34
CA ARG A 239 -13.58 32.20 1.50
C ARG A 239 -13.20 30.80 1.98
N LEU A 240 -11.93 30.57 2.30
CA LEU A 240 -11.43 29.29 2.81
C LEU A 240 -12.17 28.87 4.08
N ALA A 241 -12.34 29.82 5.02
CA ALA A 241 -13.09 29.57 6.25
C ALA A 241 -14.53 29.13 5.97
N GLY A 242 -15.24 29.83 5.09
CA GLY A 242 -16.60 29.48 4.69
C GLY A 242 -16.71 28.13 3.98
N GLU A 243 -15.75 27.80 3.10
CA GLU A 243 -15.70 26.49 2.43
C GLU A 243 -15.44 25.35 3.41
N LEU A 244 -14.57 25.55 4.40
CA LEU A 244 -14.32 24.58 5.47
C LEU A 244 -15.55 24.39 6.37
N ASP A 245 -16.23 25.47 6.77
CA ASP A 245 -17.47 25.38 7.55
C ASP A 245 -18.56 24.61 6.80
N ALA A 246 -18.71 24.87 5.49
CA ALA A 246 -19.65 24.13 4.64
C ALA A 246 -19.30 22.63 4.57
N LEU A 247 -18.02 22.29 4.39
CA LEU A 247 -17.54 20.90 4.38
C LEU A 247 -17.76 20.19 5.72
N GLY A 248 -17.69 20.91 6.83
CA GLY A 248 -18.00 20.39 8.16
C GLY A 248 -19.48 20.01 8.32
N GLN A 249 -20.39 20.70 7.62
CA GLN A 249 -21.83 20.40 7.64
C GLN A 249 -22.22 19.29 6.65
N GLY A 250 -21.48 19.12 5.56
CA GLY A 250 -21.66 18.04 4.60
C GLY A 250 -20.71 18.13 3.41
N PHE A 251 -20.33 16.98 2.85
CA PHE A 251 -19.45 16.95 1.68
C PHE A 251 -20.24 17.11 0.37
N SER A 252 -19.75 17.97 -0.53
CA SER A 252 -20.23 18.04 -1.91
C SER A 252 -19.08 18.27 -2.88
N SER A 253 -19.24 17.81 -4.13
CA SER A 253 -18.26 18.02 -5.20
C SER A 253 -17.94 19.49 -5.42
N ASP A 254 -18.95 20.36 -5.31
CA ASP A 254 -18.83 21.79 -5.56
C ASP A 254 -18.02 22.49 -4.45
N THR A 255 -18.25 22.12 -3.19
CA THR A 255 -17.48 22.66 -2.05
C THR A 255 -16.03 22.18 -2.09
N ALA A 256 -15.79 20.92 -2.46
CA ALA A 256 -14.44 20.40 -2.66
C ALA A 256 -13.68 21.10 -3.80
N LEU A 257 -14.36 21.41 -4.90
CA LEU A 257 -13.77 22.17 -6.02
C LEU A 257 -13.48 23.62 -5.62
N GLY A 258 -14.38 24.26 -4.87
CA GLY A 258 -14.15 25.58 -4.27
C GLY A 258 -12.90 25.59 -3.41
N LEU A 259 -12.81 24.67 -2.45
CA LEU A 259 -11.66 24.48 -1.57
C LEU A 259 -10.37 24.34 -2.36
N ALA A 260 -10.36 23.48 -3.39
CA ALA A 260 -9.17 23.26 -4.21
C ALA A 260 -8.74 24.51 -4.98
N ARG A 261 -9.68 25.33 -5.47
CA ARG A 261 -9.36 26.61 -6.13
C ARG A 261 -8.78 27.61 -5.15
N THR A 262 -9.35 27.72 -3.95
CA THR A 262 -8.90 28.61 -2.89
C THR A 262 -7.50 28.23 -2.41
N LEU A 263 -7.26 26.94 -2.13
CA LEU A 263 -5.95 26.40 -1.78
C LEU A 263 -4.93 26.56 -2.92
N GLY A 264 -5.36 26.40 -4.18
CA GLY A 264 -4.53 26.61 -5.36
C GLY A 264 -4.10 28.07 -5.52
N TRP A 265 -4.98 29.03 -5.22
CA TRP A 265 -4.62 30.44 -5.19
C TRP A 265 -3.58 30.73 -4.10
N LEU A 266 -3.78 30.20 -2.89
CA LEU A 266 -2.81 30.35 -1.79
C LEU A 266 -1.46 29.71 -2.13
N GLU A 267 -1.47 28.62 -2.90
CA GLU A 267 -0.26 28.02 -3.45
C GLU A 267 0.46 28.90 -4.46
N ASP A 268 -0.26 29.41 -5.45
CA ASP A 268 0.27 30.32 -6.46
C ASP A 268 0.85 31.61 -5.83
N ALA A 269 0.14 32.17 -4.85
CA ALA A 269 0.55 33.36 -4.10
C ALA A 269 1.60 33.09 -3.01
N GLN A 270 2.02 31.82 -2.85
CA GLN A 270 2.96 31.34 -1.83
C GLN A 270 2.61 31.77 -0.39
N GLN A 271 1.32 31.83 -0.09
CA GLN A 271 0.81 32.20 1.23
C GLN A 271 0.40 31.00 2.07
N ALA A 272 0.34 31.19 3.38
CA ALA A 272 -0.28 30.30 4.36
C ALA A 272 0.11 28.81 4.22
N ALA A 273 1.41 28.54 4.00
CA ALA A 273 1.92 27.19 3.73
C ALA A 273 1.54 26.17 4.83
N GLU A 274 1.61 26.57 6.09
CA GLU A 274 1.27 25.72 7.23
C GLU A 274 -0.23 25.42 7.32
N LEU A 275 -1.09 26.43 7.12
CA LEU A 275 -2.54 26.23 7.07
C LEU A 275 -2.92 25.29 5.92
N ARG A 276 -2.36 25.51 4.72
CA ARG A 276 -2.56 24.63 3.56
C ARG A 276 -2.16 23.18 3.86
N ARG A 277 -1.01 22.97 4.52
CA ARG A 277 -0.54 21.64 4.91
C ARG A 277 -1.55 20.96 5.84
N ARG A 278 -2.03 21.68 6.87
CA ARG A 278 -3.00 21.15 7.84
C ARG A 278 -4.36 20.86 7.22
N VAL A 279 -4.84 21.73 6.32
CA VAL A 279 -6.05 21.45 5.53
C VAL A 279 -5.84 20.20 4.68
N ALA A 280 -4.74 20.09 3.95
CA ALA A 280 -4.45 18.91 3.14
C ALA A 280 -4.37 17.61 3.97
N GLU A 281 -3.85 17.67 5.19
CA GLU A 281 -3.81 16.54 6.13
C GLU A 281 -5.19 16.14 6.64
N GLN A 282 -6.06 17.11 6.91
CA GLN A 282 -7.43 16.85 7.36
C GLN A 282 -8.25 16.07 6.33
N PHE A 283 -8.02 16.35 5.05
CA PHE A 283 -8.70 15.68 3.93
C PHE A 283 -7.83 14.59 3.29
N ALA A 284 -6.85 14.02 4.01
CA ALA A 284 -5.97 12.97 3.50
C ALA A 284 -6.50 11.54 3.78
N HIS A 285 -7.81 11.35 3.96
CA HIS A 285 -8.35 10.01 4.15
C HIS A 285 -8.23 9.17 2.86
N PRO A 286 -8.02 7.84 2.98
CA PRO A 286 -8.05 6.95 1.84
C PRO A 286 -9.35 7.11 1.05
N ASN A 287 -9.21 7.44 -0.23
CA ASN A 287 -10.33 7.62 -1.15
C ASN A 287 -10.42 6.51 -2.19
N VAL A 288 -9.51 5.53 -2.13
CA VAL A 288 -9.59 4.23 -2.78
C VAL A 288 -9.26 3.16 -1.76
N CYS A 289 -10.18 2.24 -1.49
CA CYS A 289 -9.93 1.08 -0.63
C CYS A 289 -10.37 -0.20 -1.34
N VAL A 290 -9.54 -1.23 -1.26
CA VAL A 290 -9.81 -2.57 -1.78
C VAL A 290 -9.66 -3.56 -0.64
N ARG A 291 -10.64 -4.45 -0.48
CA ARG A 291 -10.59 -5.55 0.48
C ARG A 291 -10.80 -6.86 -0.27
N ILE A 292 -9.86 -7.80 -0.14
CA ILE A 292 -9.93 -9.13 -0.72
C ILE A 292 -9.99 -10.15 0.42
N SER A 293 -11.07 -10.91 0.48
CA SER A 293 -11.22 -11.95 1.51
C SER A 293 -10.18 -13.06 1.36
N GLY A 294 -9.84 -13.70 2.48
CA GLY A 294 -9.01 -14.90 2.48
C GLY A 294 -9.62 -16.04 1.66
N ARG A 295 -10.96 -16.16 1.60
CA ARG A 295 -11.65 -17.16 0.79
C ARG A 295 -11.41 -16.95 -0.71
N LEU A 296 -11.49 -15.71 -1.18
CA LEU A 296 -11.22 -15.39 -2.59
C LEU A 296 -9.75 -15.66 -2.93
N LEU A 297 -8.83 -15.34 -2.02
CA LEU A 297 -7.41 -15.64 -2.20
C LEU A 297 -7.14 -17.14 -2.21
N ASP A 298 -7.76 -17.92 -1.32
CA ASP A 298 -7.66 -19.39 -1.29
C ASP A 298 -8.26 -20.02 -2.56
N ALA A 299 -9.37 -19.49 -3.06
CA ALA A 299 -9.97 -19.95 -4.31
C ALA A 299 -9.12 -19.62 -5.55
N ALA A 300 -8.37 -18.51 -5.51
CA ALA A 300 -7.56 -18.05 -6.64
C ALA A 300 -6.14 -18.66 -6.67
N LEU A 301 -5.54 -18.90 -5.51
CA LEU A 301 -4.15 -19.34 -5.38
C LEU A 301 -4.00 -20.75 -4.79
N GLY A 302 -5.03 -21.23 -4.09
CA GLY A 302 -5.10 -22.61 -3.60
C GLY A 302 -5.65 -23.56 -4.66
N GLY A 303 -5.73 -24.84 -4.30
CA GLY A 303 -6.25 -25.87 -5.20
C GLY A 303 -5.70 -27.26 -4.89
N SER A 304 -6.31 -28.26 -5.51
CA SER A 304 -5.79 -29.63 -5.50
C SER A 304 -4.63 -29.75 -6.50
N VAL A 305 -3.59 -30.46 -6.11
CA VAL A 305 -2.49 -30.88 -6.96
C VAL A 305 -2.60 -32.38 -7.15
N ASP A 306 -2.51 -32.83 -8.39
CA ASP A 306 -2.42 -34.24 -8.77
C ASP A 306 -1.47 -34.33 -9.97
N GLU A 307 -0.23 -34.72 -9.72
CA GLU A 307 0.85 -34.70 -10.69
C GLU A 307 1.59 -36.04 -10.70
N THR A 308 1.95 -36.51 -11.89
CA THR A 308 2.81 -37.69 -12.07
C THR A 308 4.06 -37.28 -12.85
N GLY A 309 5.22 -37.71 -12.38
CA GLY A 309 6.49 -37.38 -13.03
C GLY A 309 7.58 -38.41 -12.77
N PRO A 310 8.65 -38.42 -13.59
CA PRO A 310 9.80 -39.28 -13.33
C PRO A 310 10.57 -38.79 -12.10
N VAL A 311 11.12 -39.72 -11.33
CA VAL A 311 12.11 -39.43 -10.27
C VAL A 311 13.45 -40.06 -10.61
N GLU A 312 14.50 -39.25 -10.53
CA GLU A 312 15.89 -39.70 -10.57
C GLU A 312 16.62 -39.13 -9.36
N ASP A 313 17.27 -39.99 -8.59
CA ASP A 313 18.01 -39.59 -7.38
C ASP A 313 19.25 -40.47 -7.19
N VAL A 314 20.18 -40.04 -6.35
CA VAL A 314 21.34 -40.82 -5.91
C VAL A 314 21.39 -40.84 -4.40
N ILE A 315 21.16 -42.00 -3.80
CA ILE A 315 21.15 -42.19 -2.33
C ILE A 315 22.16 -43.25 -1.97
N LEU A 316 23.12 -42.94 -1.09
CA LEU A 316 24.19 -43.87 -0.67
C LEU A 316 24.91 -44.53 -1.87
N SER A 317 25.21 -43.75 -2.91
CA SER A 317 25.80 -44.22 -4.17
C SER A 317 24.93 -45.21 -4.97
N THR A 318 23.65 -45.34 -4.64
CA THR A 318 22.64 -46.09 -5.38
C THR A 318 21.88 -45.13 -6.28
N THR A 319 21.90 -45.38 -7.59
CA THR A 319 21.08 -44.60 -8.53
C THR A 319 19.64 -45.10 -8.47
N ILE A 320 18.72 -44.23 -8.09
CA ILE A 320 17.29 -44.52 -7.99
C ILE A 320 16.62 -43.94 -9.23
N ARG A 321 15.83 -44.76 -9.92
CA ARG A 321 14.96 -44.34 -11.02
C ARG A 321 13.56 -44.85 -10.80
N GLY A 322 12.57 -43.98 -10.95
CA GLY A 322 11.19 -44.32 -10.67
C GLY A 322 10.19 -43.35 -11.26
N THR A 323 8.94 -43.53 -10.85
CA THR A 323 7.84 -42.61 -11.12
C THR A 323 7.20 -42.21 -9.80
N ASP A 324 7.03 -40.90 -9.62
CA ASP A 324 6.35 -40.28 -8.49
C ASP A 324 4.94 -39.89 -8.90
N HIS A 325 3.99 -40.11 -7.98
CA HIS A 325 2.63 -39.61 -8.05
C HIS A 325 2.34 -38.77 -6.81
N THR A 326 2.23 -37.45 -7.00
CA THR A 326 2.03 -36.49 -5.92
C THR A 326 0.59 -35.99 -5.92
N ARG A 327 -0.10 -36.18 -4.79
CA ARG A 327 -1.42 -35.61 -4.52
C ARG A 327 -1.39 -34.71 -3.32
N GLY A 328 -2.07 -33.57 -3.38
CA GLY A 328 -2.12 -32.66 -2.24
C GLY A 328 -3.05 -31.49 -2.44
N ARG A 329 -3.01 -30.56 -1.48
CA ARG A 329 -3.76 -29.30 -1.54
C ARG A 329 -2.85 -28.14 -1.18
N ALA A 330 -2.84 -27.13 -2.03
CA ALA A 330 -2.35 -25.79 -1.70
C ALA A 330 -3.51 -24.98 -1.10
N ALA A 331 -3.21 -24.22 -0.05
CA ALA A 331 -4.14 -23.32 0.61
C ALA A 331 -3.46 -21.99 0.94
N VAL A 332 -4.26 -20.94 1.08
CA VAL A 332 -3.81 -19.61 1.52
C VAL A 332 -4.15 -19.40 2.99
N GLU A 333 -3.14 -19.04 3.78
CA GLU A 333 -3.30 -18.60 5.17
C GLU A 333 -2.94 -17.11 5.27
N LEU A 334 -3.84 -16.27 5.79
CA LEU A 334 -3.56 -14.85 6.00
C LEU A 334 -2.72 -14.64 7.27
N VAL A 335 -1.77 -13.71 7.20
CA VAL A 335 -0.89 -13.36 8.33
C VAL A 335 -1.21 -11.93 8.76
N PRO A 336 -1.84 -11.70 9.92
CA PRO A 336 -2.17 -10.36 10.36
C PRO A 336 -0.93 -9.46 10.48
N SER A 337 -0.95 -8.31 9.80
CA SER A 337 0.15 -7.35 9.79
C SER A 337 -0.38 -5.96 9.45
N LEU A 338 0.00 -4.94 10.23
CA LEU A 338 -0.36 -3.54 10.00
C LEU A 338 0.59 -2.85 9.00
N GLY A 339 1.82 -3.36 8.86
CA GLY A 339 2.86 -2.70 8.05
C GLY A 339 2.98 -3.23 6.62
N ALA A 340 2.33 -4.35 6.30
CA ALA A 340 2.37 -4.96 4.99
C ALA A 340 1.18 -5.91 4.80
N GLY A 341 0.81 -6.16 3.55
CA GLY A 341 -0.03 -7.29 3.19
C GLY A 341 0.78 -8.57 3.27
N GLU A 342 0.37 -9.55 4.09
CA GLU A 342 1.12 -10.80 4.30
C GLU A 342 0.20 -12.03 4.22
N LEU A 343 0.64 -13.03 3.47
CA LEU A 343 -0.04 -14.32 3.40
C LEU A 343 0.96 -15.45 3.20
N ASP A 344 0.60 -16.65 3.62
CA ASP A 344 1.35 -17.88 3.39
C ASP A 344 0.61 -18.75 2.39
N ILE A 345 1.34 -19.26 1.39
CA ILE A 345 0.89 -20.39 0.58
C ILE A 345 1.39 -21.65 1.29
N VAL A 346 0.46 -22.52 1.68
CA VAL A 346 0.75 -23.76 2.40
C VAL A 346 0.32 -24.94 1.54
N PHE A 347 1.27 -25.79 1.16
CA PHE A 347 1.02 -27.05 0.48
C PHE A 347 1.16 -28.21 1.47
N ARG A 348 0.20 -29.13 1.43
CA ARG A 348 0.28 -30.42 2.13
C ARG A 348 -0.09 -31.52 1.15
N GLY A 349 0.78 -32.51 1.02
CA GLY A 349 0.60 -33.60 0.06
C GLY A 349 1.30 -34.88 0.46
N VAL A 350 0.99 -35.91 -0.31
CA VAL A 350 1.60 -37.23 -0.25
C VAL A 350 2.11 -37.57 -1.65
N THR A 351 3.34 -38.04 -1.71
CA THR A 351 3.97 -38.56 -2.92
C THR A 351 4.15 -40.05 -2.77
N GLU A 352 3.56 -40.83 -3.67
CA GLU A 352 3.78 -42.26 -3.79
C GLU A 352 4.81 -42.48 -4.90
N THR A 353 5.84 -43.25 -4.61
CA THR A 353 6.95 -43.51 -5.54
C THR A 353 7.07 -44.99 -5.77
N GLU A 354 7.20 -45.39 -7.04
CA GLU A 354 7.68 -46.71 -7.43
C GLU A 354 9.05 -46.56 -8.09
N ALA A 355 10.06 -47.24 -7.54
CA ALA A 355 11.45 -47.04 -7.96
C ALA A 355 12.28 -48.32 -8.01
N ILE A 356 13.34 -48.25 -8.81
CA ILE A 356 14.41 -49.25 -8.88
C ILE A 356 15.73 -48.56 -8.52
N GLY A 357 16.38 -49.05 -7.47
CA GLY A 357 17.73 -48.64 -7.06
C GLY A 357 18.79 -49.56 -7.66
N TYR A 358 19.83 -48.99 -8.27
CA TYR A 358 20.95 -49.71 -8.87
C TYR A 358 22.25 -49.46 -8.09
N SER A 359 22.86 -50.53 -7.56
CA SER A 359 24.12 -50.45 -6.80
C SER A 359 25.00 -51.67 -7.05
N SER A 360 26.23 -51.47 -7.53
CA SER A 360 27.22 -52.53 -7.75
C SER A 360 26.72 -53.80 -8.48
N GLY A 361 25.83 -53.65 -9.45
CA GLY A 361 25.24 -54.75 -10.23
C GLY A 361 24.01 -55.41 -9.60
N ALA A 362 23.59 -54.97 -8.41
CA ALA A 362 22.33 -55.32 -7.79
C ALA A 362 21.22 -54.30 -8.13
N ALA A 363 19.98 -54.80 -8.22
CA ALA A 363 18.77 -54.02 -8.42
C ALA A 363 17.81 -54.22 -7.24
N VAL A 364 17.33 -53.13 -6.66
CA VAL A 364 16.37 -53.14 -5.55
C VAL A 364 15.08 -52.48 -6.03
N HIS A 365 13.98 -53.22 -6.01
CA HIS A 365 12.66 -52.67 -6.27
C HIS A 365 12.03 -52.24 -4.94
N SER A 366 11.57 -51.00 -4.89
CA SER A 366 10.94 -50.42 -3.71
C SER A 366 9.76 -49.54 -4.08
N SER A 367 8.84 -49.39 -3.13
CA SER A 367 7.91 -48.28 -3.11
C SER A 367 8.19 -47.41 -1.90
N SER A 368 7.88 -46.12 -2.00
CA SER A 368 7.92 -45.23 -0.85
C SER A 368 6.73 -44.30 -0.80
N VAL A 369 6.36 -43.90 0.41
CA VAL A 369 5.35 -42.89 0.67
C VAL A 369 6.04 -41.72 1.34
N THR A 370 5.94 -40.54 0.72
CA THR A 370 6.54 -39.30 1.23
C THR A 370 5.44 -38.32 1.62
N HIS A 371 5.37 -37.95 2.90
CA HIS A 371 4.52 -36.86 3.36
C HIS A 371 5.27 -35.54 3.26
N ILE A 372 4.71 -34.56 2.53
CA ILE A 372 5.36 -33.28 2.27
C ILE A 372 4.49 -32.13 2.81
N GLY A 373 5.12 -31.21 3.53
CA GLY A 373 4.54 -29.92 3.91
C GLY A 373 5.44 -28.79 3.47
N VAL A 374 4.92 -27.81 2.73
CA VAL A 374 5.67 -26.63 2.29
C VAL A 374 4.90 -25.37 2.66
N ARG A 375 5.63 -24.34 3.14
CA ARG A 375 5.11 -23.01 3.42
C ARG A 375 5.96 -21.97 2.71
N LYS A 376 5.33 -21.05 1.97
CA LYS A 376 5.99 -19.91 1.36
C LYS A 376 5.26 -18.61 1.72
N ARG A 377 5.97 -17.66 2.32
CA ARG A 377 5.42 -16.37 2.72
C ARG A 377 5.53 -15.34 1.61
N LEU A 378 4.41 -14.69 1.30
CA LEU A 378 4.31 -13.55 0.42
C LEU A 378 4.11 -12.27 1.22
N ARG A 379 4.70 -11.17 0.73
CA ARG A 379 4.56 -9.84 1.31
C ARG A 379 4.33 -8.80 0.22
N THR A 380 3.45 -7.83 0.46
CA THR A 380 3.26 -6.67 -0.41
C THR A 380 3.15 -5.39 0.40
N ASP A 381 3.71 -4.31 -0.12
CA ASP A 381 3.53 -2.94 0.37
C ASP A 381 2.39 -2.20 -0.35
N GLY A 382 1.74 -2.87 -1.32
CA GLY A 382 0.74 -2.31 -2.22
C GLY A 382 1.26 -1.98 -3.61
N ARG A 383 2.58 -1.82 -3.79
CA ARG A 383 3.20 -1.54 -5.08
C ARG A 383 3.77 -2.79 -5.73
N ARG A 384 4.42 -3.65 -4.95
CA ARG A 384 5.03 -4.89 -5.44
C ARG A 384 4.74 -6.05 -4.52
N ILE A 385 4.86 -7.26 -5.07
CA ILE A 385 4.78 -8.50 -4.33
C ILE A 385 6.20 -9.06 -4.22
N THR A 386 6.55 -9.51 -3.02
CA THR A 386 7.82 -10.16 -2.70
C THR A 386 7.54 -11.47 -1.97
N SER A 387 8.53 -12.34 -1.88
CA SER A 387 8.41 -13.60 -1.15
C SER A 387 9.64 -13.90 -0.33
N LEU A 388 9.44 -14.59 0.79
CA LEU A 388 10.53 -15.24 1.53
C LEU A 388 10.79 -16.63 0.93
N PRO A 389 12.00 -17.19 1.12
CA PRO A 389 12.30 -18.57 0.71
C PRO A 389 11.30 -19.58 1.28
N ALA A 390 10.96 -20.59 0.49
CA ALA A 390 10.06 -21.65 0.92
C ALA A 390 10.69 -22.48 2.06
N GLN A 391 9.88 -22.83 3.05
CA GLN A 391 10.24 -23.75 4.12
C GLN A 391 9.48 -25.06 3.91
N ALA A 392 10.19 -26.17 3.84
CA ALA A 392 9.60 -27.49 3.65
C ALA A 392 9.97 -28.44 4.78
N ALA A 393 9.11 -29.42 5.00
CA ALA A 393 9.34 -30.61 5.80
C ALA A 393 8.87 -31.83 4.99
N ALA A 394 9.61 -32.93 5.08
CA ALA A 394 9.26 -34.19 4.45
C ALA A 394 9.49 -35.34 5.42
N LYS A 395 8.68 -36.40 5.29
CA LYS A 395 8.87 -37.68 5.97
C LYS A 395 8.72 -38.80 4.95
N VAL A 396 9.69 -39.70 4.88
CA VAL A 396 9.72 -40.80 3.88
C VAL A 396 9.61 -42.14 4.60
N GLU A 397 8.78 -43.01 4.07
CA GLU A 397 8.70 -44.41 4.52
C GLU A 397 8.85 -45.32 3.30
N THR A 398 9.92 -46.11 3.29
CA THR A 398 10.23 -47.01 2.17
C THR A 398 9.89 -48.47 2.49
N THR A 399 9.30 -49.15 1.52
CA THR A 399 9.06 -50.60 1.53
C THR A 399 9.88 -51.26 0.42
N LEU A 400 10.70 -52.23 0.79
CA LEU A 400 11.48 -53.04 -0.15
C LEU A 400 10.63 -54.22 -0.64
N HIS A 401 10.48 -54.38 -1.96
CA HIS A 401 9.71 -55.46 -2.56
C HIS A 401 10.57 -56.63 -3.01
N SER A 402 11.69 -56.33 -3.68
CA SER A 402 12.62 -57.35 -4.14
C SER A 402 14.04 -56.81 -4.23
N VAL A 403 15.00 -57.68 -3.93
CA VAL A 403 16.44 -57.40 -4.04
C VAL A 403 17.04 -58.47 -4.93
N ASN A 404 17.60 -58.05 -6.06
CA ASN A 404 18.27 -58.90 -7.03
C ASN A 404 19.78 -58.59 -7.04
N PRO A 405 20.65 -59.48 -6.54
CA PRO A 405 22.11 -59.23 -6.48
C PRO A 405 22.83 -59.30 -7.83
N GLY A 406 22.12 -59.60 -8.94
CA GLY A 406 22.68 -59.67 -10.29
C GLY A 406 23.50 -60.94 -10.59
N ARG A 407 24.43 -61.33 -9.69
CA ARG A 407 25.21 -62.58 -9.76
C ARG A 407 25.30 -63.23 -8.38
N GLY A 408 25.03 -64.54 -8.29
CA GLY A 408 25.15 -65.32 -7.04
C GLY A 408 23.90 -66.13 -6.72
N GLY A 409 24.06 -67.16 -5.85
CA GLY A 409 22.95 -68.00 -5.39
C GLY A 409 22.25 -67.43 -4.15
N TRP A 410 21.45 -68.27 -3.48
CA TRP A 410 20.59 -67.87 -2.34
C TRP A 410 21.30 -67.11 -1.21
N ARG A 411 22.60 -67.37 -0.95
CA ARG A 411 23.39 -66.66 0.07
C ARG A 411 23.65 -65.20 -0.27
N ALA A 412 23.99 -64.92 -1.53
CA ALA A 412 24.19 -63.55 -2.01
C ALA A 412 22.88 -62.74 -1.93
N GLN A 413 21.74 -63.40 -2.15
CA GLN A 413 20.42 -62.79 -2.01
C GLN A 413 20.11 -62.45 -0.54
N GLN A 414 20.41 -63.33 0.42
CA GLN A 414 20.22 -63.05 1.85
C GLN A 414 21.10 -61.90 2.36
N GLU A 415 22.37 -61.87 1.94
CA GLU A 415 23.29 -60.79 2.29
C GLU A 415 22.85 -59.45 1.68
N ALA A 416 22.39 -59.45 0.42
CA ALA A 416 21.85 -58.27 -0.23
C ALA A 416 20.58 -57.74 0.47
N TRP A 417 19.67 -58.63 0.89
CA TRP A 417 18.50 -58.24 1.69
C TRP A 417 18.89 -57.66 3.05
N ARG A 418 19.80 -58.31 3.78
CA ARG A 418 20.25 -57.82 5.09
C ARG A 418 20.89 -56.43 4.96
N ARG A 419 21.67 -56.21 3.90
CA ARG A 419 22.30 -54.92 3.62
C ARG A 419 21.28 -53.84 3.25
N ALA A 420 20.36 -54.15 2.34
CA ALA A 420 19.30 -53.22 1.93
C ALA A 420 18.41 -52.81 3.12
N GLU A 421 18.08 -53.76 4.01
CA GLU A 421 17.31 -53.46 5.21
C GLU A 421 18.10 -52.60 6.22
N ALA A 422 19.40 -52.88 6.40
CA ALA A 422 20.26 -52.07 7.27
C ALA A 422 20.49 -50.64 6.76
N GLU A 423 20.48 -50.45 5.44
CA GLU A 423 20.64 -49.15 4.79
C GLU A 423 19.31 -48.37 4.66
N ARG A 424 18.17 -48.96 5.04
CA ARG A 424 16.83 -48.37 4.89
C ARG A 424 16.64 -47.06 5.65
N GLU A 425 16.86 -47.04 6.97
CA GLU A 425 16.69 -45.81 7.76
C GLU A 425 17.66 -44.68 7.34
N PRO A 426 18.96 -44.93 7.10
CA PRO A 426 19.85 -43.91 6.54
C PRO A 426 19.43 -43.42 5.15
N SER A 427 18.91 -44.31 4.30
CA SER A 427 18.39 -43.98 2.97
C SER A 427 17.16 -43.08 3.08
N ASP A 428 16.20 -43.43 3.95
CA ASP A 428 14.98 -42.65 4.17
C ASP A 428 15.31 -41.24 4.65
N ARG A 429 16.27 -41.07 5.59
CA ARG A 429 16.71 -39.74 6.03
C ARG A 429 17.33 -38.89 4.92
N ILE A 430 18.07 -39.49 3.99
CA ILE A 430 18.61 -38.78 2.82
C ILE A 430 17.48 -38.43 1.84
N ALA A 431 16.56 -39.37 1.60
CA ALA A 431 15.38 -39.15 0.79
C ALA A 431 14.50 -38.02 1.35
N GLU A 432 14.32 -37.95 2.67
CA GLU A 432 13.60 -36.86 3.36
C GLU A 432 14.23 -35.50 3.08
N GLU A 433 15.55 -35.41 3.22
CA GLU A 433 16.27 -34.16 2.98
C GLU A 433 16.19 -33.74 1.50
N HIS A 434 16.36 -34.68 0.57
CA HIS A 434 16.21 -34.40 -0.85
C HIS A 434 14.77 -34.01 -1.22
N ALA A 435 13.77 -34.71 -0.68
CA ALA A 435 12.35 -34.38 -0.88
C ALA A 435 12.04 -32.98 -0.32
N ARG A 436 12.57 -32.63 0.85
CA ARG A 436 12.45 -31.30 1.47
C ARG A 436 13.03 -30.22 0.55
N GLN A 437 14.25 -30.41 0.06
CA GLN A 437 14.91 -29.45 -0.83
C GLN A 437 14.17 -29.30 -2.16
N ARG A 438 13.77 -30.40 -2.81
CA ARG A 438 13.00 -30.38 -4.07
C ARG A 438 11.67 -29.67 -3.90
N ALA A 439 10.93 -29.98 -2.83
CA ALA A 439 9.63 -29.38 -2.57
C ALA A 439 9.74 -27.86 -2.30
N ALA A 440 10.74 -27.43 -1.53
CA ALA A 440 11.00 -26.01 -1.31
C ALA A 440 11.40 -25.30 -2.61
N ALA A 441 12.36 -25.85 -3.37
CA ALA A 441 12.83 -25.28 -4.63
C ALA A 441 11.69 -25.18 -5.67
N ARG A 442 10.84 -26.20 -5.75
CA ARG A 442 9.69 -26.20 -6.66
C ARG A 442 8.68 -25.13 -6.31
N MET A 443 8.28 -25.04 -5.04
CA MET A 443 7.41 -23.96 -4.56
C MET A 443 8.03 -22.58 -4.83
N ASP A 444 9.35 -22.46 -4.65
CA ASP A 444 10.05 -21.21 -4.91
C ASP A 444 9.98 -20.79 -6.38
N GLN A 445 10.21 -21.74 -7.29
CA GLN A 445 10.15 -21.53 -8.74
C GLN A 445 8.72 -21.20 -9.22
N ASP A 446 7.72 -21.96 -8.78
CA ASP A 446 6.34 -21.81 -9.26
C ASP A 446 5.74 -20.49 -8.81
N VAL A 447 5.88 -20.16 -7.53
CA VAL A 447 5.41 -18.89 -6.98
C VAL A 447 6.26 -17.72 -7.50
N GLY A 448 7.57 -17.91 -7.69
CA GLY A 448 8.47 -16.88 -8.25
C GLY A 448 8.03 -16.42 -9.64
N ARG A 449 7.72 -17.36 -10.55
CA ARG A 449 7.22 -17.03 -11.89
C ARG A 449 5.92 -16.23 -11.86
N GLN A 450 4.99 -16.58 -10.96
CA GLN A 450 3.73 -15.85 -10.81
C GLN A 450 3.96 -14.42 -10.27
N ILE A 451 4.85 -14.26 -9.28
CA ILE A 451 5.22 -12.96 -8.73
C ILE A 451 5.87 -12.08 -9.80
N GLU A 452 6.78 -12.61 -10.62
CA GLU A 452 7.40 -11.86 -11.71
C GLU A 452 6.38 -11.37 -12.73
N ALA A 453 5.43 -12.22 -13.13
CA ALA A 453 4.35 -11.84 -14.04
C ALA A 453 3.45 -10.74 -13.45
N LEU A 454 3.05 -10.89 -12.18
CA LEU A 454 2.23 -9.91 -11.46
C LEU A 454 2.96 -8.57 -11.29
N ASN A 455 4.23 -8.59 -10.87
CA ASN A 455 5.04 -7.38 -10.74
C ASN A 455 5.26 -6.69 -12.08
N GLY A 456 5.45 -7.45 -13.17
CA GLY A 456 5.56 -6.88 -14.51
C GLY A 456 4.27 -6.18 -14.96
N TRP A 457 3.10 -6.72 -14.61
CA TRP A 457 1.83 -6.03 -14.83
C TRP A 457 1.68 -4.79 -13.94
N LEU A 458 1.97 -4.90 -12.64
CA LEU A 458 1.93 -3.79 -11.68
C LEU A 458 2.86 -2.65 -12.12
N ASP A 459 4.08 -2.93 -12.53
CA ASP A 459 5.04 -1.91 -12.97
C ASP A 459 4.53 -1.14 -14.19
N ARG A 460 3.89 -1.82 -15.17
CA ARG A 460 3.28 -1.14 -16.33
C ARG A 460 2.11 -0.26 -15.92
N TRP A 461 1.24 -0.78 -15.05
CA TRP A 461 0.08 -0.05 -14.53
C TRP A 461 0.53 1.18 -13.73
N CYS A 462 1.38 0.98 -12.73
CA CYS A 462 1.91 2.02 -11.86
C CYS A 462 2.70 3.08 -12.63
N GLY A 463 3.57 2.64 -13.56
CA GLY A 463 4.37 3.54 -14.38
C GLY A 463 3.51 4.48 -15.23
N GLY A 464 2.31 4.06 -15.66
CA GLY A 464 1.36 4.94 -16.35
C GLY A 464 0.89 6.11 -15.48
N PHE A 465 0.53 5.83 -14.22
CA PHE A 465 0.13 6.87 -13.25
C PHE A 465 1.30 7.77 -12.87
N GLU A 466 2.50 7.22 -12.64
CA GLU A 466 3.69 8.01 -12.30
C GLU A 466 4.08 8.97 -13.42
N ARG A 467 4.10 8.49 -14.67
CA ARG A 467 4.43 9.33 -15.82
C ARG A 467 3.46 10.49 -15.99
N ARG A 468 2.20 10.35 -15.58
CA ARG A 468 1.17 11.41 -15.63
C ARG A 468 1.07 12.22 -14.33
N GLY A 469 1.95 11.97 -13.35
CA GLY A 469 1.88 12.62 -12.03
C GLY A 469 0.58 12.33 -11.28
N ALA A 470 -0.06 11.20 -11.57
CA ALA A 470 -1.31 10.71 -10.99
C ALA A 470 -1.09 9.57 -9.98
N TRP A 471 0.15 9.32 -9.56
CA TRP A 471 0.45 8.35 -8.51
C TRP A 471 -0.11 8.84 -7.16
N PRO A 472 -0.76 7.96 -6.37
CA PRO A 472 -1.31 8.34 -5.08
C PRO A 472 -0.23 8.83 -4.12
N ARG A 473 -0.59 9.82 -3.30
CA ARG A 473 0.29 10.39 -2.27
C ARG A 473 0.75 9.32 -1.28
N SER A 474 -0.13 8.38 -0.96
CA SER A 474 0.21 7.19 -0.21
C SER A 474 -0.57 6.00 -0.73
N LEU A 475 0.11 4.85 -0.76
CA LEU A 475 -0.47 3.54 -1.01
C LEU A 475 0.02 2.63 0.10
N ARG A 476 -0.89 1.88 0.72
CA ARG A 476 -0.56 0.94 1.79
C ARG A 476 -1.28 -0.38 1.55
N ALA A 477 -0.61 -1.46 1.92
CA ALA A 477 -1.21 -2.78 2.06
C ALA A 477 -1.10 -3.24 3.50
N TYR A 478 -2.13 -3.90 4.00
CA TYR A 478 -2.12 -4.54 5.31
C TYR A 478 -2.97 -5.81 5.29
N THR A 479 -2.79 -6.69 6.27
CA THR A 479 -3.58 -7.93 6.38
C THR A 479 -4.22 -8.06 7.74
N SER A 480 -5.50 -8.39 7.74
CA SER A 480 -6.26 -8.79 8.92
C SER A 480 -6.34 -10.33 8.98
N ALA A 481 -7.01 -10.88 10.00
CA ALA A 481 -7.25 -12.32 10.08
C ALA A 481 -8.11 -12.86 8.92
N HIS A 482 -8.82 -12.00 8.17
CA HIS A 482 -9.85 -12.41 7.21
C HIS A 482 -9.70 -11.80 5.82
N ALA A 483 -8.90 -10.75 5.67
CA ALA A 483 -8.72 -10.11 4.38
C ALA A 483 -7.34 -9.45 4.22
N LEU A 484 -6.92 -9.37 2.96
CA LEU A 484 -5.88 -8.47 2.48
C LEU A 484 -6.54 -7.14 2.10
N HIS A 485 -5.93 -6.03 2.50
CA HIS A 485 -6.44 -4.70 2.28
C HIS A 485 -5.42 -3.85 1.51
N TRP A 486 -5.91 -3.05 0.58
CA TRP A 486 -5.18 -1.95 -0.04
C TRP A 486 -5.93 -0.65 0.19
N ALA A 487 -5.20 0.39 0.59
CA ALA A 487 -5.75 1.73 0.78
C ALA A 487 -4.84 2.75 0.11
N ALA A 488 -5.42 3.64 -0.69
CA ALA A 488 -4.71 4.72 -1.35
C ALA A 488 -5.34 6.07 -1.06
N VAL A 489 -4.47 7.08 -0.91
CA VAL A 489 -4.84 8.49 -0.80
C VAL A 489 -4.46 9.15 -2.11
N GLN A 490 -5.44 9.26 -3.00
CA GLN A 490 -5.30 9.97 -4.26
C GLN A 490 -5.59 11.45 -4.04
N ALA A 491 -4.52 12.21 -3.78
CA ALA A 491 -4.55 13.67 -3.61
C ALA A 491 -3.31 14.27 -4.29
N HIS A 492 -3.44 15.49 -4.81
CA HIS A 492 -2.31 16.19 -5.42
C HIS A 492 -2.48 17.71 -5.34
N GLY A 493 -1.38 18.42 -5.08
CA GLY A 493 -1.39 19.88 -4.87
C GLY A 493 -2.43 20.28 -3.83
N ALA A 494 -3.33 21.18 -4.25
CA ALA A 494 -4.43 21.72 -3.47
C ALA A 494 -5.70 20.84 -3.42
N LEU A 495 -5.75 19.72 -4.16
CA LEU A 495 -6.96 18.89 -4.23
C LEU A 495 -7.03 17.91 -3.03
N PRO A 496 -8.07 18.01 -2.19
CA PRO A 496 -8.27 17.08 -1.06
C PRO A 496 -8.57 15.66 -1.54
N ALA A 497 -8.28 14.65 -0.72
CA ALA A 497 -8.80 13.29 -0.91
C ALA A 497 -10.19 13.17 -0.29
N ALA A 498 -10.41 12.22 0.62
CA ALA A 498 -11.70 12.07 1.30
C ALA A 498 -11.74 12.87 2.62
N PRO A 499 -12.90 13.47 2.97
CA PRO A 499 -13.11 14.16 4.24
C PRO A 499 -13.35 13.21 5.42
N LEU A 500 -13.77 11.99 5.10
CA LEU A 500 -14.21 10.97 6.05
C LEU A 500 -13.55 9.64 5.67
N PRO A 501 -13.40 8.72 6.64
CA PRO A 501 -13.00 7.36 6.34
C PRO A 501 -14.01 6.71 5.37
N PRO A 502 -13.59 5.65 4.65
CA PRO A 502 -14.51 4.88 3.83
C PRO A 502 -15.68 4.36 4.68
N PRO A 503 -16.89 4.23 4.10
CA PRO A 503 -18.01 3.64 4.81
C PRO A 503 -17.70 2.19 5.23
N VAL A 504 -18.49 1.60 6.11
CA VAL A 504 -18.28 0.19 6.49
C VAL A 504 -18.43 -0.71 5.27
N ALA A 505 -17.39 -1.52 5.00
CA ALA A 505 -17.43 -2.53 3.94
C ALA A 505 -18.45 -3.62 4.27
N TYR A 506 -19.13 -4.16 3.25
CA TYR A 506 -20.04 -5.30 3.44
C TYR A 506 -19.24 -6.52 3.91
N ALA A 507 -19.45 -6.96 5.15
CA ALA A 507 -18.59 -7.94 5.82
C ALA A 507 -18.57 -9.32 5.13
N GLN A 508 -19.66 -9.69 4.45
CA GLN A 508 -19.78 -10.99 3.80
C GLN A 508 -19.19 -11.05 2.38
N ALA A 509 -18.88 -9.91 1.77
CA ALA A 509 -18.38 -9.88 0.40
C ALA A 509 -16.93 -10.40 0.29
N ASP A 510 -16.66 -11.13 -0.80
CA ASP A 510 -15.34 -11.70 -1.06
C ASP A 510 -14.36 -10.69 -1.67
N LEU A 511 -14.88 -9.69 -2.39
CA LEU A 511 -14.16 -8.51 -2.89
C LEU A 511 -15.00 -7.26 -2.59
N VAL A 512 -14.38 -6.23 -2.01
CA VAL A 512 -15.00 -4.91 -1.82
C VAL A 512 -14.09 -3.86 -2.42
N LEU A 513 -14.67 -3.01 -3.27
CA LEU A 513 -14.06 -1.78 -3.76
C LEU A 513 -14.84 -0.60 -3.19
N GLN A 514 -14.15 0.32 -2.53
CA GLN A 514 -14.72 1.56 -2.02
C GLN A 514 -13.99 2.71 -2.69
N LEU A 515 -14.75 3.50 -3.43
CA LEU A 515 -14.23 4.59 -4.23
C LEU A 515 -14.99 5.85 -3.85
N HIS A 516 -14.26 6.83 -3.33
CA HIS A 516 -14.81 8.16 -3.09
C HIS A 516 -14.63 9.01 -4.34
N GLU A 517 -15.60 9.88 -4.66
CA GLU A 517 -15.60 10.69 -5.88
C GLU A 517 -14.31 11.51 -6.09
N SER A 518 -13.70 11.97 -4.99
CA SER A 518 -12.41 12.68 -5.03
C SER A 518 -11.32 11.88 -5.73
N ALA A 519 -11.30 10.54 -5.61
CA ALA A 519 -10.26 9.72 -6.23
C ALA A 519 -10.35 9.77 -7.76
N ILE A 520 -11.57 9.76 -8.29
CA ILE A 520 -11.84 9.90 -9.73
C ILE A 520 -11.45 11.30 -10.17
N ASN A 521 -12.00 12.33 -9.52
CA ASN A 521 -11.75 13.74 -9.88
C ASN A 521 -10.26 14.10 -9.82
N ASN A 522 -9.55 13.63 -8.79
CA ASN A 522 -8.12 13.85 -8.65
C ASN A 522 -7.33 13.08 -9.72
N THR A 523 -7.70 11.84 -10.03
CA THR A 523 -7.04 11.12 -11.13
C THR A 523 -7.28 11.80 -12.48
N CYS A 524 -8.52 12.12 -12.80
CA CYS A 524 -8.91 12.75 -14.06
C CYS A 524 -8.28 14.13 -14.23
N SER A 525 -8.18 14.94 -13.18
CA SER A 525 -7.49 16.24 -13.23
C SER A 525 -5.98 16.13 -13.46
N ARG A 526 -5.37 14.95 -13.42
CA ARG A 526 -3.98 14.72 -13.83
C ARG A 526 -3.89 14.04 -15.19
N VAL A 527 -4.64 12.96 -15.35
CA VAL A 527 -4.61 12.12 -16.55
C VAL A 527 -5.24 12.81 -17.76
N LEU A 528 -6.24 13.67 -17.53
CA LEU A 528 -6.95 14.43 -18.55
C LEU A 528 -6.56 15.92 -18.56
N ALA A 529 -5.68 16.39 -17.68
CA ALA A 529 -5.25 17.79 -17.66
C ALA A 529 -4.46 18.13 -18.92
N GLY A 530 -5.16 18.70 -19.88
CA GLY A 530 -4.67 19.00 -21.21
C GLY A 530 -5.64 18.51 -22.27
N MET A 531 -6.28 17.35 -22.11
CA MET A 531 -7.21 16.88 -23.13
C MET A 531 -8.45 17.77 -23.19
N VAL A 532 -8.59 18.53 -24.26
CA VAL A 532 -9.88 19.09 -24.67
C VAL A 532 -10.65 17.90 -25.26
N LEU A 533 -11.73 17.49 -24.60
CA LEU A 533 -12.67 16.49 -25.15
C LEU A 533 -13.53 17.11 -26.26
#